data_AF-A0A7J6SVW3-F1
#
_entry.id   AF-A0A7J6SVW3-F1
#
_cell.length_a   1.000
_cell.length_b   1.000
_cell.length_c   1.000
_cell.angle_alpha   90.00
_cell.angle_beta   90.00
_cell.angle_gamma   90.00
#
_symmetry.space_group_name_H-M   'P 1'
#
loop_
_entity.id
_entity.type
_entity.pdbx_description
1 polymer ?
#
loop_
_entity_poly.entity_id
_entity_poly.type
_entity_poly.pdbx_seq_one_letter_code
_entity_poly.pdbx_strand_id
1 'polypeptide(L)'
;EARQYRASSAKGVVKLRLVCRMKNTTDEPPAPLHPDLCCTFPLPIARCPMDVSCKRLHSVVDSRSIPSPIATLNELSSGVPDLGVMGLHAVHLSLFAITAFVVGAEQRPRMHFNDSTGELKILVFSDLHYGEGEDKDRRSDAFQRKMLEAEKPDMVVFNGDAYSDYSAPETCKGSGDCTEWFEAQWGRFTSAVRQLQIPYAFTLGNHDHLPAGVKPDGKSVITYDSTHSGWSLSREASPGVSGGSVYYVPVYENSTAKGRPTGVLWMLDSGKENCMGLKGWGCATEDQIEWFKSQADSDELKGVQGIVFVHIPLQE
;
A
#
# COMPACT_ATOMS: atom_id res chain seq x y z
N GLU A 1 -4.22 33.12 21.16
CA GLU A 1 -4.53 34.08 20.09
C GLU A 1 -4.11 33.50 18.74
N ALA A 2 -5.04 32.90 17.99
CA ALA A 2 -4.73 32.30 16.68
C ALA A 2 -5.14 33.26 15.57
N ARG A 3 -4.16 33.87 14.91
CA ARG A 3 -4.38 34.67 13.70
C ARG A 3 -4.74 33.75 12.55
N GLN A 4 -5.90 34.00 11.95
CA GLN A 4 -6.44 33.33 10.78
C GLN A 4 -5.60 33.72 9.54
N TYR A 5 -4.78 32.82 9.02
CA TYR A 5 -4.24 32.94 7.67
C TYR A 5 -5.22 32.26 6.70
N ARG A 6 -5.95 33.05 5.91
CA ARG A 6 -6.62 32.57 4.70
C ARG A 6 -5.55 32.36 3.64
N ALA A 7 -5.17 31.11 3.38
CA ALA A 7 -4.48 30.73 2.16
C ALA A 7 -5.52 30.27 1.13
N SER A 8 -5.60 30.98 0.01
CA SER A 8 -6.45 30.66 -1.12
C SER A 8 -5.87 29.50 -1.94
N SER A 9 -6.79 28.72 -2.52
CA SER A 9 -6.64 27.82 -3.66
C SER A 9 -5.75 26.57 -3.51
N ALA A 10 -6.29 25.53 -2.89
CA ALA A 10 -6.01 24.15 -3.32
C ALA A 10 -7.26 23.63 -4.05
N LYS A 11 -7.16 23.38 -5.37
CA LYS A 11 -8.26 22.91 -6.22
C LYS A 11 -8.31 21.38 -6.31
N GLY A 12 -8.27 20.68 -5.17
CA GLY A 12 -8.36 19.23 -5.13
C GLY A 12 -8.98 18.72 -3.84
N VAL A 13 -9.77 17.65 -3.93
CA VAL A 13 -10.41 17.01 -2.75
C VAL A 13 -9.79 15.64 -2.55
N VAL A 14 -9.25 15.38 -1.35
CA VAL A 14 -8.79 14.03 -0.99
C VAL A 14 -9.96 13.28 -0.36
N LYS A 15 -10.27 12.10 -0.91
CA LYS A 15 -11.20 11.15 -0.30
C LYS A 15 -10.42 10.03 0.34
N LEU A 16 -10.47 9.98 1.67
CA LEU A 16 -9.84 8.92 2.44
C LEU A 16 -10.91 7.91 2.87
N ARG A 17 -10.67 6.65 2.55
CA ARG A 17 -11.42 5.54 3.12
C ARG A 17 -10.45 4.65 3.89
N LEU A 18 -10.54 4.72 5.21
CA LEU A 18 -9.78 3.87 6.12
C LEU A 18 -10.45 2.51 6.21
N VAL A 19 -9.69 1.46 5.95
CA VAL A 19 -10.20 0.08 5.97
C VAL A 19 -9.33 -0.76 6.89
N CYS A 20 -9.80 -0.95 8.12
CA CYS A 20 -9.12 -1.76 9.14
C CYS A 20 -9.76 -3.15 9.24
N ARG A 21 -8.94 -4.18 9.40
CA ARG A 21 -9.42 -5.52 9.77
C ARG A 21 -9.65 -5.56 11.28
N MET A 22 -10.89 -5.72 11.72
CA MET A 22 -11.16 -5.94 13.15
C MET A 22 -10.63 -7.32 13.57
N LYS A 23 -9.76 -7.32 14.59
CA LYS A 23 -9.25 -8.53 15.25
C LYS A 23 -10.38 -9.08 16.15
N ASN A 24 -11.31 -9.88 15.60
CA ASN A 24 -11.94 -10.94 16.40
C ASN A 24 -12.68 -12.04 15.62
N THR A 25 -12.31 -13.25 16.02
CA THR A 25 -13.07 -14.51 16.14
C THR A 25 -14.58 -14.45 15.82
N THR A 26 -14.97 -14.88 14.62
CA THR A 26 -16.13 -15.77 14.31
C THR A 26 -16.32 -15.82 12.80
N ASP A 27 -16.73 -16.99 12.30
CA ASP A 27 -16.88 -17.33 10.86
C ASP A 27 -18.09 -16.66 10.17
N GLU A 28 -18.40 -15.40 10.50
CA GLU A 28 -19.45 -14.65 9.80
C GLU A 28 -18.85 -13.72 8.73
N PRO A 29 -19.48 -13.60 7.55
CA PRO A 29 -19.07 -12.62 6.55
C PRO A 29 -19.25 -11.20 7.13
N PRO A 30 -18.31 -10.27 6.89
CA PRO A 30 -18.42 -8.92 7.39
C PRO A 30 -19.70 -8.27 6.83
N ALA A 31 -20.56 -7.79 7.73
CA ALA A 31 -21.69 -6.96 7.36
C ALA A 31 -21.19 -5.75 6.55
N PRO A 32 -21.94 -5.26 5.53
CA PRO A 32 -21.57 -4.05 4.83
C PRO A 32 -21.47 -2.90 5.83
N LEU A 33 -20.26 -2.38 6.04
CA LEU A 33 -20.02 -1.18 6.83
C LEU A 33 -20.76 -0.01 6.18
N HIS A 34 -21.48 0.76 7.00
CA HIS A 34 -22.32 1.88 6.63
C HIS A 34 -21.57 2.86 5.70
N PRO A 35 -22.22 3.44 4.67
CA PRO A 35 -21.58 4.35 3.72
C PRO A 35 -20.93 5.61 4.33
N ASP A 36 -21.17 5.90 5.61
CA ASP A 36 -20.73 7.12 6.31
C ASP A 36 -19.30 7.07 6.89
N LEU A 37 -18.52 6.01 6.66
CA LEU A 37 -17.06 5.99 6.92
C LEU A 37 -16.22 6.60 5.78
N CYS A 38 -16.87 7.34 4.88
CA CYS A 38 -16.20 8.17 3.88
C CYS A 38 -15.87 9.51 4.49
N CYS A 39 -14.61 9.75 4.82
CA CYS A 39 -14.19 11.07 5.22
C CYS A 39 -13.86 11.92 3.97
N THR A 40 -14.76 12.82 3.60
CA THR A 40 -14.50 13.92 2.66
C THR A 40 -14.05 15.14 3.45
N PHE A 41 -12.79 15.55 3.31
CA PHE A 41 -12.23 16.67 4.07
C PHE A 41 -11.80 17.83 3.17
N PRO A 42 -12.44 19.00 3.26
CA PRO A 42 -11.77 20.26 2.93
C PRO A 42 -10.81 20.60 4.08
N LEU A 43 -9.51 20.66 3.80
CA LEU A 43 -8.46 21.05 4.75
C LEU A 43 -8.74 22.50 5.21
N PRO A 44 -8.82 22.79 6.53
CA PRO A 44 -7.73 22.57 7.48
C PRO A 44 -8.16 21.99 8.83
N ILE A 45 -7.48 20.92 9.28
CA ILE A 45 -7.47 20.36 10.65
C ILE A 45 -8.86 19.94 11.19
N ALA A 46 -9.15 18.64 11.19
CA ALA A 46 -10.19 18.06 12.04
C ALA A 46 -9.84 16.62 12.46
N ARG A 47 -10.06 16.32 13.74
CA ARG A 47 -9.89 15.02 14.40
C ARG A 47 -11.02 14.06 14.02
N CYS A 48 -10.74 12.77 13.89
CA CYS A 48 -11.78 11.73 13.91
C CYS A 48 -12.26 11.52 15.35
N PRO A 49 -13.58 11.61 15.64
CA PRO A 49 -14.10 11.20 16.93
C PRO A 49 -14.12 9.67 16.99
N MET A 50 -13.18 9.07 17.70
CA MET A 50 -13.31 7.68 18.16
C MET A 50 -14.08 7.67 19.48
N ASP A 51 -15.40 7.59 19.38
CA ASP A 51 -16.22 7.13 20.51
C ASP A 51 -17.41 6.32 19.95
N VAL A 52 -17.27 5.00 19.89
CA VAL A 52 -18.41 4.10 19.66
C VAL A 52 -18.40 3.03 20.75
N SER A 53 -19.04 3.38 21.85
CA SER A 53 -19.45 2.46 22.90
C SER A 53 -20.42 1.42 22.32
N CYS A 54 -20.05 0.14 22.45
CA CYS A 54 -20.75 -0.99 21.88
C CYS A 54 -22.04 -1.28 22.68
N LYS A 55 -23.22 -1.00 22.11
CA LYS A 55 -24.51 -1.46 22.64
C LYS A 55 -25.14 -2.50 21.71
N ARG A 56 -25.31 -3.71 22.26
CA ARG A 56 -26.01 -4.86 21.67
C ARG A 56 -27.39 -4.47 21.16
N LEU A 57 -27.70 -4.85 19.93
CA LEU A 57 -29.06 -5.02 19.45
C LEU A 57 -29.21 -6.45 18.93
N HIS A 58 -30.05 -7.22 19.63
CA HIS A 58 -30.56 -8.51 19.18
C HIS A 58 -31.61 -8.28 18.09
N SER A 59 -31.51 -8.97 16.96
CA SER A 59 -32.71 -9.46 16.25
C SER A 59 -32.38 -10.57 15.26
N VAL A 60 -33.11 -11.67 15.44
CA VAL A 60 -33.27 -12.89 14.64
C VAL A 60 -33.95 -12.59 13.30
N VAL A 61 -33.54 -13.22 12.16
CA VAL A 61 -34.44 -13.80 11.13
C VAL A 61 -33.72 -14.93 10.34
N ASP A 62 -34.55 -15.92 10.00
CA ASP A 62 -34.41 -17.27 9.44
C ASP A 62 -34.09 -17.37 7.92
N SER A 63 -34.02 -18.61 7.46
CA SER A 63 -33.28 -19.27 6.38
C SER A 63 -34.03 -19.54 5.04
N ARG A 64 -33.25 -20.06 4.05
CA ARG A 64 -33.60 -20.75 2.77
C ARG A 64 -33.70 -19.80 1.55
N SER A 65 -33.23 -20.09 0.32
CA SER A 65 -33.07 -21.35 -0.45
C SER A 65 -32.20 -21.17 -1.74
N ILE A 66 -31.58 -22.28 -2.18
CA ILE A 66 -30.80 -22.65 -3.40
C ILE A 66 -31.73 -22.66 -4.67
N PRO A 67 -31.34 -22.55 -5.99
CA PRO A 67 -30.32 -23.38 -6.68
C PRO A 67 -29.51 -22.84 -7.90
N SER A 68 -28.47 -23.62 -8.23
CA SER A 68 -27.61 -23.62 -9.44
C SER A 68 -28.32 -24.08 -10.73
N PRO A 69 -27.65 -24.00 -11.91
CA PRO A 69 -27.37 -25.24 -12.64
C PRO A 69 -26.02 -25.32 -13.39
N ILE A 70 -25.68 -26.57 -13.70
CA ILE A 70 -24.58 -27.14 -14.50
C ILE A 70 -24.92 -27.09 -16.00
N ALA A 71 -23.92 -26.95 -16.87
CA ALA A 71 -23.94 -27.53 -18.22
C ALA A 71 -22.51 -27.80 -18.76
N THR A 72 -22.27 -29.06 -19.13
CA THR A 72 -21.17 -29.60 -19.94
C THR A 72 -21.56 -29.61 -21.42
N LEU A 73 -20.59 -29.59 -22.35
CA LEU A 73 -20.60 -30.38 -23.61
C LEU A 73 -19.26 -30.26 -24.39
N ASN A 74 -19.03 -31.28 -25.22
CA ASN A 74 -17.77 -31.80 -25.77
C ASN A 74 -17.28 -31.21 -27.11
N GLU A 75 -15.99 -31.45 -27.35
CA GLU A 75 -15.19 -31.73 -28.57
C GLU A 75 -15.73 -31.57 -30.01
N LEU A 76 -14.84 -31.09 -30.90
CA LEU A 76 -14.57 -31.54 -32.30
C LEU A 76 -13.31 -30.78 -32.80
N SER A 77 -12.13 -31.41 -32.91
CA SER A 77 -11.57 -32.21 -34.02
C SER A 77 -11.03 -31.42 -35.24
N SER A 78 -9.73 -31.65 -35.49
CA SER A 78 -9.01 -31.78 -36.78
C SER A 78 -8.56 -30.56 -37.60
N GLY A 79 -7.29 -30.61 -38.03
CA GLY A 79 -6.83 -29.98 -39.27
C GLY A 79 -5.43 -29.37 -39.25
N VAL A 80 -4.38 -30.17 -39.48
CA VAL A 80 -3.05 -29.70 -39.93
C VAL A 80 -2.83 -30.23 -41.33
N PRO A 81 -2.28 -29.43 -42.26
CA PRO A 81 -1.48 -29.97 -43.34
C PRO A 81 -0.02 -29.47 -43.30
N ASP A 82 0.80 -30.44 -43.67
CA ASP A 82 2.24 -30.47 -43.89
C ASP A 82 2.64 -29.66 -45.13
N LEU A 83 3.83 -29.03 -45.15
CA LEU A 83 4.38 -28.38 -46.35
C LEU A 83 5.88 -28.63 -46.45
N GLY A 84 6.22 -29.35 -47.53
CA GLY A 84 7.52 -29.91 -47.86
C GLY A 84 8.62 -28.91 -48.18
N VAL A 85 9.83 -29.46 -48.08
CA VAL A 85 11.15 -28.90 -48.42
C VAL A 85 11.31 -28.75 -49.95
N MET A 86 11.82 -27.60 -50.42
CA MET A 86 12.81 -27.48 -51.51
C MET A 86 13.06 -26.00 -51.87
N GLY A 87 14.34 -25.58 -51.99
CA GLY A 87 14.71 -24.36 -52.72
C GLY A 87 15.83 -23.53 -52.09
N LEU A 88 17.04 -23.73 -52.56
CA LEU A 88 18.29 -23.10 -52.13
C LEU A 88 18.51 -21.75 -52.85
N HIS A 89 19.10 -20.79 -52.12
CA HIS A 89 19.76 -19.55 -52.57
C HIS A 89 18.89 -18.30 -52.85
N ALA A 90 18.74 -17.47 -51.82
CA ALA A 90 18.72 -16.01 -51.97
C ALA A 90 19.47 -15.36 -50.80
N VAL A 91 20.33 -14.41 -51.13
CA VAL A 91 21.29 -13.72 -50.26
C VAL A 91 20.55 -12.98 -49.15
N HIS A 92 20.62 -13.46 -47.91
CA HIS A 92 20.22 -12.67 -46.74
C HIS A 92 21.36 -11.75 -46.34
N LEU A 93 21.30 -10.51 -46.82
CA LEU A 93 21.98 -9.39 -46.19
C LEU A 93 21.36 -9.25 -44.79
N SER A 94 22.03 -9.81 -43.78
CA SER A 94 21.63 -9.67 -42.38
C SER A 94 21.80 -8.22 -41.94
N LEU A 95 20.77 -7.42 -42.18
CA LEU A 95 20.59 -6.13 -41.54
C LEU A 95 20.28 -6.44 -40.07
N PHE A 96 21.32 -6.54 -39.24
CA PHE A 96 21.16 -6.45 -37.79
C PHE A 96 20.61 -5.06 -37.51
N ALA A 97 19.28 -4.94 -37.49
CA ALA A 97 18.61 -3.86 -36.82
C ALA A 97 18.99 -3.99 -35.35
N ILE A 98 20.00 -3.23 -34.93
CA ILE A 98 20.25 -2.96 -33.52
C ILE A 98 19.04 -2.17 -33.05
N THR A 99 17.97 -2.87 -32.68
CA THR A 99 16.98 -2.32 -31.77
C THR A 99 17.73 -2.09 -30.47
N ALA A 100 18.23 -0.88 -30.31
CA ALA A 100 18.56 -0.36 -29.00
C ALA A 100 17.28 -0.46 -28.17
N PHE A 101 17.19 -1.52 -27.36
CA PHE A 101 16.31 -1.50 -26.21
C PHE A 101 16.80 -0.35 -25.36
N VAL A 102 16.21 0.82 -25.55
CA VAL A 102 16.19 1.83 -24.51
C VAL A 102 15.46 1.13 -23.37
N VAL A 103 16.22 0.61 -22.42
CA VAL A 103 15.71 0.30 -21.10
C VAL A 103 15.24 1.65 -20.58
N GLY A 104 13.95 1.95 -20.80
CA GLY A 104 13.33 3.10 -20.21
C GLY A 104 13.55 2.97 -18.72
N ALA A 105 14.21 3.95 -18.12
CA ALA A 105 14.21 4.08 -16.67
C ALA A 105 12.75 3.94 -16.23
N GLU A 106 12.44 2.89 -15.47
CA GLU A 106 11.07 2.58 -15.05
C GLU A 106 10.54 3.83 -14.34
N GLN A 107 9.68 4.58 -15.03
CA GLN A 107 9.14 5.82 -14.52
C GLN A 107 8.16 5.42 -13.42
N ARG A 108 8.61 5.48 -12.16
CA ARG A 108 7.74 5.23 -11.01
C ARG A 108 6.48 6.10 -11.14
N PRO A 109 5.29 5.60 -10.75
CA PRO A 109 4.06 6.34 -10.88
C PRO A 109 4.17 7.70 -10.20
N ARG A 110 3.55 8.72 -10.82
CA ARG A 110 3.49 10.07 -10.28
C ARG A 110 2.08 10.32 -9.79
N MET A 111 1.93 10.67 -8.52
CA MET A 111 0.61 10.92 -7.95
C MET A 111 0.09 12.31 -8.31
N HIS A 112 -1.17 12.39 -8.71
CA HIS A 112 -1.85 13.64 -9.00
C HIS A 112 -3.35 13.50 -8.69
N PHE A 113 -4.04 14.63 -8.53
CA PHE A 113 -5.50 14.61 -8.53
C PHE A 113 -6.00 14.17 -9.91
N ASN A 114 -7.09 13.40 -9.92
CA ASN A 114 -7.70 12.93 -11.14
C ASN A 114 -8.14 14.11 -12.02
N ASP A 115 -7.70 14.13 -13.28
CA ASP A 115 -7.91 15.27 -14.19
C ASP A 115 -9.41 15.59 -14.44
N SER A 116 -10.28 14.59 -14.31
CA SER A 116 -11.72 14.75 -14.56
C SER A 116 -12.50 15.11 -13.30
N THR A 117 -12.15 14.54 -12.15
CA THR A 117 -12.91 14.73 -10.90
C THR A 117 -12.30 15.77 -9.96
N GLY A 118 -11.00 16.06 -10.11
CA GLY A 118 -10.24 16.85 -9.13
C GLY A 118 -10.07 16.14 -7.79
N GLU A 119 -10.30 14.82 -7.74
CA GLU A 119 -10.21 14.03 -6.52
C GLU A 119 -8.99 13.11 -6.53
N LEU A 120 -8.45 12.83 -5.34
CA LEU A 120 -7.51 11.73 -5.12
C LEU A 120 -8.14 10.75 -4.14
N LYS A 121 -8.42 9.54 -4.58
CA LYS A 121 -8.99 8.46 -3.77
C LYS A 121 -7.87 7.55 -3.26
N ILE A 122 -7.69 7.55 -1.94
CA ILE A 122 -6.70 6.74 -1.25
C ILE A 122 -7.42 5.65 -0.47
N LEU A 123 -7.11 4.39 -0.78
CA LEU A 123 -7.55 3.24 0.02
C LEU A 123 -6.43 2.85 0.98
N VAL A 124 -6.74 2.78 2.27
CA VAL A 124 -5.74 2.45 3.30
C VAL A 124 -6.00 1.06 3.83
N PHE A 125 -5.00 0.18 3.74
CA PHE A 125 -4.97 -1.10 4.44
C PHE A 125 -4.00 -1.02 5.60
N SER A 126 -4.41 -1.52 6.76
CA SER A 126 -3.60 -1.62 7.97
C SER A 126 -3.84 -2.99 8.60
N ASP A 127 -2.84 -3.55 9.27
CA ASP A 127 -2.98 -4.77 10.09
C ASP A 127 -3.46 -5.98 9.26
N LEU A 128 -2.88 -6.14 8.07
CA LEU A 128 -3.17 -7.30 7.21
C LEU A 128 -2.62 -8.59 7.83
N HIS A 129 -1.47 -8.49 8.52
CA HIS A 129 -0.82 -9.56 9.26
C HIS A 129 -0.61 -10.84 8.45
N TYR A 130 -0.10 -10.71 7.21
CA TYR A 130 0.27 -11.87 6.41
C TYR A 130 1.31 -12.75 7.12
N GLY A 131 1.15 -14.06 6.98
CA GLY A 131 2.02 -15.06 7.60
C GLY A 131 1.48 -15.63 8.92
N GLU A 132 0.40 -15.08 9.49
CA GLU A 132 -0.24 -15.63 10.70
C GLU A 132 -1.04 -16.92 10.46
N GLY A 133 -1.25 -17.31 9.20
CA GLY A 133 -1.89 -18.56 8.83
C GLY A 133 -2.60 -18.50 7.48
N GLU A 134 -2.58 -19.61 6.74
CA GLU A 134 -3.04 -19.64 5.35
C GLU A 134 -4.51 -19.23 5.17
N ASP A 135 -5.42 -19.66 6.05
CA ASP A 135 -6.83 -19.26 5.98
C ASP A 135 -7.06 -17.79 6.37
N LYS A 136 -6.17 -17.20 7.17
CA LYS A 136 -6.22 -15.77 7.48
C LYS A 136 -5.73 -14.96 6.28
N ASP A 137 -4.65 -15.40 5.65
CA ASP A 137 -4.07 -14.76 4.45
C ASP A 137 -5.04 -14.82 3.27
N ARG A 138 -5.66 -15.97 2.99
CA ARG A 138 -6.66 -16.10 1.91
C ARG A 138 -7.85 -15.16 2.10
N ARG A 139 -8.28 -14.94 3.36
CA ARG A 139 -9.32 -13.96 3.68
C ARG A 139 -8.84 -12.53 3.46
N SER A 140 -7.59 -12.21 3.81
CA SER A 140 -6.97 -10.91 3.49
C SER A 140 -6.91 -10.70 1.97
N ASP A 141 -6.53 -11.72 1.19
CA ASP A 141 -6.48 -11.64 -0.29
C ASP A 141 -7.85 -11.33 -0.88
N ALA A 142 -8.87 -12.09 -0.48
CA ALA A 142 -10.24 -11.91 -0.95
C ALA A 142 -10.79 -10.52 -0.55
N PHE A 143 -10.47 -10.08 0.67
CA PHE A 143 -10.86 -8.77 1.16
C PHE A 143 -10.21 -7.63 0.37
N GLN A 144 -8.89 -7.68 0.18
CA GLN A 144 -8.17 -6.68 -0.59
C GLN A 144 -8.74 -6.55 -2.00
N ARG A 145 -8.93 -7.68 -2.71
CA ARG A 145 -9.51 -7.67 -4.08
C ARG A 145 -10.89 -7.05 -4.11
N LYS A 146 -11.78 -7.46 -3.20
CA LYS A 146 -13.15 -6.93 -3.12
C LYS A 146 -13.16 -5.42 -2.89
N MET A 147 -12.29 -4.92 -2.01
CA MET A 147 -12.21 -3.49 -1.72
C MET A 147 -11.62 -2.70 -2.89
N LEU A 148 -10.58 -3.22 -3.55
CA LEU A 148 -9.98 -2.58 -4.72
C LEU A 148 -10.97 -2.50 -5.89
N GLU A 149 -11.75 -3.56 -6.13
CA GLU A 149 -12.78 -3.61 -7.18
C GLU A 149 -13.96 -2.67 -6.88
N ALA A 150 -14.41 -2.62 -5.62
CA ALA A 150 -15.52 -1.78 -5.21
C ALA A 150 -15.16 -0.29 -5.20
N GLU A 151 -14.01 0.06 -4.62
CA GLU A 151 -13.62 1.45 -4.40
C GLU A 151 -12.94 2.06 -5.61
N LYS A 152 -12.20 1.27 -6.41
CA LYS A 152 -11.37 1.75 -7.54
C LYS A 152 -10.52 2.96 -7.12
N PRO A 153 -9.56 2.78 -6.20
CA PRO A 153 -8.72 3.86 -5.71
C PRO A 153 -7.68 4.29 -6.74
N ASP A 154 -7.25 5.54 -6.66
CA ASP A 154 -6.13 6.06 -7.45
C ASP A 154 -4.79 5.57 -6.88
N MET A 155 -4.75 5.30 -5.57
CA MET A 155 -3.60 4.63 -4.92
C MET A 155 -3.99 3.90 -3.62
N VAL A 156 -3.08 3.04 -3.17
CA VAL A 156 -3.16 2.36 -1.87
C VAL A 156 -2.09 2.87 -0.91
N VAL A 157 -2.42 2.91 0.38
CA VAL A 157 -1.43 3.00 1.45
C VAL A 157 -1.51 1.75 2.31
N PHE A 158 -0.40 1.02 2.42
CA PHE A 158 -0.20 0.01 3.45
C PHE A 158 0.33 0.73 4.70
N ASN A 159 -0.53 0.91 5.70
CA ASN A 159 -0.26 1.68 6.92
C ASN A 159 0.31 0.81 8.05
N GLY A 160 1.32 0.00 7.73
CA GLY A 160 1.97 -0.90 8.67
C GLY A 160 1.20 -2.19 8.98
N ASP A 161 1.93 -3.09 9.62
CA ASP A 161 1.58 -4.47 9.94
C ASP A 161 1.00 -5.21 8.72
N ALA A 162 1.66 -5.02 7.57
CA ALA A 162 1.37 -5.74 6.33
C ALA A 162 1.67 -7.23 6.49
N TYR A 163 2.74 -7.58 7.21
CA TYR A 163 3.08 -8.95 7.60
C TYR A 163 3.42 -9.05 9.08
N SER A 164 3.51 -10.28 9.58
CA SER A 164 3.75 -10.55 11.00
C SER A 164 5.09 -11.23 11.24
N ASP A 165 6.15 -10.45 11.47
CA ASP A 165 7.52 -10.96 11.65
C ASP A 165 7.68 -12.06 12.73
N TYR A 166 6.88 -12.02 13.79
CA TYR A 166 6.85 -13.05 14.82
C TYR A 166 6.36 -14.41 14.32
N SER A 167 5.59 -14.44 13.22
CA SER A 167 5.06 -15.64 12.59
C SER A 167 6.06 -16.33 11.65
N ALA A 168 7.26 -15.78 11.52
CA ALA A 168 8.31 -16.40 10.72
C ALA A 168 8.70 -17.80 11.25
N PRO A 169 8.99 -18.77 10.36
CA PRO A 169 9.38 -20.13 10.75
C PRO A 169 10.64 -20.16 11.62
N GLU A 170 10.67 -21.09 12.58
CA GLU A 170 11.86 -21.26 13.44
C GLU A 170 13.13 -21.65 12.67
N THR A 171 12.97 -22.29 11.51
CA THR A 171 14.10 -22.58 10.62
C THR A 171 14.80 -21.31 10.14
N CYS A 172 14.06 -20.25 9.87
CA CYS A 172 14.63 -18.97 9.40
C CYS A 172 15.21 -18.16 10.56
N LYS A 173 14.54 -18.16 11.72
CA LYS A 173 15.07 -17.51 12.95
C LYS A 173 16.37 -18.18 13.41
N GLY A 174 16.43 -19.50 13.34
CA GLY A 174 17.60 -20.29 13.70
C GLY A 174 18.78 -20.14 12.73
N SER A 175 18.52 -19.94 11.42
CA SER A 175 19.56 -19.66 10.42
C SER A 175 20.06 -18.21 10.46
N GLY A 176 19.26 -17.28 10.99
CA GLY A 176 19.53 -15.85 10.90
C GLY A 176 19.24 -15.26 9.51
N ASP A 177 18.51 -15.99 8.66
CA ASP A 177 18.07 -15.55 7.35
C ASP A 177 16.60 -15.91 7.12
N CYS A 178 15.75 -14.89 7.05
CA CYS A 178 14.32 -15.00 6.79
C CYS A 178 13.92 -14.37 5.45
N THR A 179 14.87 -14.18 4.53
CA THR A 179 14.64 -13.50 3.25
C THR A 179 13.54 -14.19 2.46
N GLU A 180 13.65 -15.50 2.17
CA GLU A 180 12.63 -16.23 1.40
C GLU A 180 11.23 -16.15 2.02
N TRP A 181 11.13 -16.22 3.35
CA TRP A 181 9.86 -16.10 4.04
C TRP A 181 9.26 -14.70 3.90
N PHE A 182 10.08 -13.66 4.07
CA PHE A 182 9.68 -12.27 3.88
C PHE A 182 9.21 -12.05 2.43
N GLU A 183 9.99 -12.49 1.44
CA GLU A 183 9.64 -12.35 0.02
C GLU A 183 8.29 -13.00 -0.30
N ALA A 184 7.99 -14.16 0.30
CA ALA A 184 6.70 -14.81 0.16
C ALA A 184 5.55 -13.98 0.77
N GLN A 185 5.74 -13.36 1.95
CA GLN A 185 4.71 -12.52 2.56
C GLN A 185 4.52 -11.22 1.78
N TRP A 186 5.62 -10.58 1.38
CA TRP A 186 5.62 -9.39 0.55
C TRP A 186 4.91 -9.64 -0.78
N GLY A 187 5.22 -10.75 -1.44
CA GLY A 187 4.57 -11.18 -2.67
C GLY A 187 3.06 -11.34 -2.51
N ARG A 188 2.59 -11.84 -1.36
CA ARG A 188 1.17 -11.99 -1.06
C ARG A 188 0.47 -10.65 -0.80
N PHE A 189 0.95 -9.86 0.15
CA PHE A 189 0.24 -8.63 0.55
C PHE A 189 0.23 -7.58 -0.58
N THR A 190 1.27 -7.55 -1.42
CA THR A 190 1.32 -6.66 -2.60
C THR A 190 0.64 -7.24 -3.84
N SER A 191 0.21 -8.51 -3.83
CA SER A 191 -0.24 -9.21 -5.04
C SER A 191 -1.39 -8.49 -5.75
N ALA A 192 -2.39 -8.05 -4.99
CA ALA A 192 -3.60 -7.45 -5.55
C ALA A 192 -3.30 -6.10 -6.22
N VAL A 193 -2.54 -5.22 -5.57
CA VAL A 193 -2.18 -3.91 -6.14
C VAL A 193 -1.25 -4.05 -7.34
N ARG A 194 -0.33 -5.03 -7.32
CA ARG A 194 0.57 -5.29 -8.46
C ARG A 194 -0.18 -5.85 -9.67
N GLN A 195 -1.13 -6.77 -9.46
CA GLN A 195 -1.95 -7.33 -10.53
C GLN A 195 -2.91 -6.31 -11.13
N LEU A 196 -3.47 -5.43 -10.30
CA LEU A 196 -4.36 -4.36 -10.74
C LEU A 196 -3.63 -3.09 -11.18
N GLN A 197 -2.28 -3.09 -11.12
CA GLN A 197 -1.44 -1.97 -11.51
C GLN A 197 -1.79 -0.66 -10.77
N ILE A 198 -2.12 -0.78 -9.49
CA ILE A 198 -2.48 0.34 -8.63
C ILE A 198 -1.22 0.82 -7.89
N PRO A 199 -0.82 2.10 -8.04
CA PRO A 199 0.27 2.66 -7.26
C PRO A 199 0.03 2.51 -5.76
N TYR A 200 1.08 2.21 -5.00
CA TYR A 200 0.95 2.11 -3.54
C TYR A 200 2.15 2.68 -2.80
N ALA A 201 1.94 3.06 -1.56
CA ALA A 201 2.99 3.43 -0.61
C ALA A 201 2.93 2.52 0.63
N PHE A 202 4.09 2.25 1.23
CA PHE A 202 4.20 1.39 2.41
C PHE A 202 4.95 2.11 3.53
N THR A 203 4.29 2.27 4.68
CA THR A 203 4.95 2.62 5.93
C THR A 203 5.00 1.40 6.83
N LEU A 204 6.11 1.20 7.54
CA LEU A 204 6.31 0.03 8.39
C LEU A 204 5.51 0.15 9.68
N GLY A 205 4.93 -0.97 10.09
CA GLY A 205 4.42 -1.20 11.43
C GLY A 205 5.45 -1.91 12.31
N ASN A 206 5.08 -2.12 13.58
CA ASN A 206 5.95 -2.79 14.53
C ASN A 206 6.21 -4.26 14.19
N HIS A 207 5.41 -4.86 13.31
CA HIS A 207 5.56 -6.23 12.86
C HIS A 207 6.16 -6.37 11.45
N ASP A 208 6.45 -5.27 10.77
CA ASP A 208 7.01 -5.28 9.40
C ASP A 208 8.54 -5.21 9.35
N HIS A 209 9.20 -5.59 10.43
CA HIS A 209 10.66 -5.70 10.45
C HIS A 209 11.09 -7.13 10.13
N LEU A 210 12.35 -7.38 9.79
CA LEU A 210 12.81 -8.76 9.70
C LEU A 210 12.75 -9.44 11.09
N PRO A 211 12.47 -10.75 11.16
CA PRO A 211 12.31 -11.47 12.43
C PRO A 211 13.53 -11.34 13.35
N ALA A 212 13.29 -11.38 14.67
CA ALA A 212 14.33 -11.25 15.68
C ALA A 212 15.48 -12.27 15.47
N GLY A 213 16.73 -11.79 15.55
CA GLY A 213 17.94 -12.59 15.30
C GLY A 213 18.54 -12.37 13.91
N VAL A 214 17.70 -12.03 12.93
CA VAL A 214 18.10 -11.25 11.76
C VAL A 214 18.04 -9.79 12.24
N LYS A 215 19.09 -8.98 12.07
CA LYS A 215 19.06 -7.59 12.56
C LYS A 215 17.77 -6.94 12.06
N PRO A 216 16.86 -6.47 12.95
CA PRO A 216 15.63 -5.83 12.50
C PRO A 216 15.99 -4.67 11.59
N ASP A 217 15.76 -4.84 10.29
CA ASP A 217 16.19 -3.89 9.28
C ASP A 217 15.01 -3.53 8.39
N GLY A 218 14.20 -2.58 8.87
CA GLY A 218 13.11 -2.01 8.10
C GLY A 218 13.59 -1.36 6.79
N LYS A 219 14.84 -0.90 6.73
CA LYS A 219 15.39 -0.33 5.51
C LYS A 219 15.46 -1.38 4.42
N SER A 220 15.97 -2.58 4.73
CA SER A 220 16.01 -3.70 3.77
C SER A 220 14.63 -4.08 3.23
N VAL A 221 13.59 -4.05 4.08
CA VAL A 221 12.20 -4.30 3.69
C VAL A 221 11.72 -3.27 2.65
N ILE A 222 12.01 -1.99 2.88
CA ILE A 222 11.63 -0.91 1.96
C ILE A 222 12.50 -0.88 0.70
N THR A 223 13.78 -1.21 0.80
CA THR A 223 14.66 -1.42 -0.37
C THR A 223 14.06 -2.49 -1.25
N TYR A 224 13.68 -3.64 -0.68
CA TYR A 224 13.08 -4.74 -1.41
C TYR A 224 11.76 -4.31 -2.08
N ASP A 225 10.84 -3.73 -1.31
CA ASP A 225 9.54 -3.26 -1.83
C ASP A 225 9.70 -2.31 -3.02
N SER A 226 10.57 -1.32 -2.88
CA SER A 226 10.75 -0.28 -3.89
C SER A 226 11.54 -0.73 -5.13
N THR A 227 12.25 -1.86 -5.07
CA THR A 227 13.04 -2.41 -6.18
C THR A 227 12.36 -3.57 -6.89
N HIS A 228 11.38 -4.23 -6.26
CA HIS A 228 10.70 -5.41 -6.81
C HIS A 228 9.29 -5.11 -7.35
N SER A 229 8.84 -3.84 -7.28
CA SER A 229 7.56 -3.40 -7.78
C SER A 229 7.65 -2.03 -8.45
N GLY A 230 7.38 -1.98 -9.75
CA GLY A 230 7.23 -0.72 -10.50
C GLY A 230 6.06 0.16 -10.03
N TRP A 231 5.14 -0.40 -9.24
CA TRP A 231 4.00 0.32 -8.66
C TRP A 231 4.26 0.86 -7.24
N SER A 232 5.41 0.52 -6.65
CA SER A 232 5.79 1.04 -5.33
C SER A 232 6.26 2.48 -5.40
N LEU A 233 5.64 3.33 -4.58
CA LEU A 233 6.04 4.69 -4.29
C LEU A 233 6.93 4.77 -3.05
N SER A 234 7.23 3.64 -2.41
CA SER A 234 8.03 3.59 -1.19
C SER A 234 9.45 4.08 -1.43
N ARG A 235 10.03 4.67 -0.39
CA ARG A 235 11.42 5.11 -0.36
C ARG A 235 12.00 4.79 1.00
N GLU A 236 13.26 4.39 1.00
CA GLU A 236 14.02 4.28 2.24
C GLU A 236 14.00 5.59 3.01
N ALA A 237 14.14 5.51 4.33
CA ALA A 237 14.36 6.66 5.19
C ALA A 237 15.47 7.55 4.62
N SER A 238 15.23 8.86 4.67
CA SER A 238 16.22 9.85 4.21
C SER A 238 17.56 9.66 4.93
N PRO A 239 18.70 9.94 4.27
CA PRO A 239 20.01 9.78 4.90
C PRO A 239 20.11 10.52 6.24
N GLY A 240 20.52 9.81 7.29
CA GLY A 240 20.67 10.36 8.63
C GLY A 240 19.38 10.40 9.46
N VAL A 241 18.27 9.87 8.95
CA VAL A 241 17.00 9.74 9.67
C VAL A 241 16.77 8.28 10.07
N SER A 242 16.35 8.08 11.31
CA SER A 242 16.05 6.77 11.89
C SER A 242 14.83 6.13 11.24
N GLY A 243 14.77 4.79 11.26
CA GLY A 243 13.69 4.00 10.67
C GLY A 243 14.00 3.48 9.26
N GLY A 244 13.08 2.67 8.73
CA GLY A 244 13.11 2.13 7.37
C GLY A 244 12.26 2.93 6.38
N SER A 245 11.07 3.36 6.77
CA SER A 245 10.08 4.04 5.91
C SER A 245 9.81 5.48 6.32
N VAL A 246 10.78 6.38 6.10
CA VAL A 246 10.64 7.82 6.40
C VAL A 246 10.81 8.66 5.15
N TYR A 247 9.69 8.96 4.51
CA TYR A 247 9.66 9.62 3.21
C TYR A 247 8.32 10.31 2.95
N TYR A 248 8.22 10.99 1.82
CA TYR A 248 6.96 11.58 1.37
C TYR A 248 6.69 11.28 -0.10
N VAL A 249 5.41 11.30 -0.47
CA VAL A 249 4.92 11.19 -1.85
C VAL A 249 4.29 12.52 -2.25
N PRO A 250 4.87 13.23 -3.25
CA PRO A 250 4.28 14.46 -3.76
C PRO A 250 3.01 14.16 -4.59
N VAL A 251 1.98 14.98 -4.42
CA VAL A 251 0.73 14.94 -5.19
C VAL A 251 0.60 16.23 -5.99
N TYR A 252 0.47 16.10 -7.31
CA TYR A 252 0.37 17.24 -8.22
C TYR A 252 -1.08 17.57 -8.60
N GLU A 253 -1.29 18.78 -9.11
CA GLU A 253 -2.63 19.28 -9.45
C GLU A 253 -3.34 18.41 -10.50
N ASN A 254 -2.60 17.88 -11.47
CA ASN A 254 -3.10 17.04 -12.56
C ASN A 254 -1.93 16.29 -13.22
N SER A 255 -2.24 15.39 -14.16
CA SER A 255 -1.27 14.54 -14.86
C SER A 255 -0.17 15.31 -15.63
N THR A 256 -0.46 16.53 -16.06
CA THR A 256 0.43 17.35 -16.91
C THR A 256 1.22 18.41 -16.15
N ALA A 257 0.95 18.59 -14.86
CA ALA A 257 1.56 19.64 -14.05
C ALA A 257 3.10 19.54 -14.07
N LYS A 258 3.80 20.68 -14.19
CA LYS A 258 5.27 20.73 -14.26
C LYS A 258 5.92 21.49 -13.08
N GLY A 259 5.10 22.04 -12.20
CA GLY A 259 5.55 22.81 -11.03
C GLY A 259 5.59 21.97 -9.75
N ARG A 260 5.66 22.68 -8.63
CA ARG A 260 5.60 22.13 -7.27
C ARG A 260 4.34 21.30 -7.02
N PRO A 261 4.40 20.33 -6.09
CA PRO A 261 3.23 19.59 -5.64
C PRO A 261 2.21 20.51 -4.96
N THR A 262 0.95 20.12 -5.04
CA THR A 262 -0.20 20.78 -4.41
C THR A 262 -0.74 20.00 -3.21
N GLY A 263 -0.28 18.76 -3.03
CA GLY A 263 -0.50 17.96 -1.84
C GLY A 263 0.70 17.07 -1.54
N VAL A 264 0.77 16.54 -0.33
CA VAL A 264 1.85 15.63 0.07
C VAL A 264 1.32 14.55 1.02
N LEU A 265 1.76 13.30 0.82
CA LEU A 265 1.52 12.20 1.74
C LEU A 265 2.82 11.89 2.46
N TRP A 266 2.80 11.85 3.79
CA TRP A 266 3.97 11.58 4.62
C TRP A 266 3.89 10.18 5.19
N MET A 267 5.02 9.48 5.21
CA MET A 267 5.15 8.12 5.73
C MET A 267 6.21 8.20 6.83
N LEU A 268 5.80 7.87 8.05
CA LEU A 268 6.67 7.86 9.22
C LEU A 268 6.74 6.45 9.79
N ASP A 269 7.95 6.05 10.16
CA ASP A 269 8.23 4.78 10.78
C ASP A 269 8.18 4.94 12.29
N SER A 270 7.07 4.52 12.89
CA SER A 270 6.93 4.55 14.35
C SER A 270 7.79 3.50 15.05
N GLY A 271 8.59 2.70 14.34
CA GLY A 271 9.47 1.69 14.90
C GLY A 271 8.72 0.52 15.52
N LYS A 272 9.49 -0.47 15.99
CA LYS A 272 8.97 -1.71 16.56
C LYS A 272 8.58 -1.59 18.03
N GLU A 273 9.56 -1.24 18.86
CA GLU A 273 9.40 -1.27 20.30
C GLU A 273 10.34 -0.26 20.97
N ASN A 274 10.13 -0.09 22.26
CA ASN A 274 10.98 0.67 23.16
C ASN A 274 11.15 2.15 22.75
N CYS A 275 10.02 2.82 22.47
CA CYS A 275 9.95 4.26 22.22
C CYS A 275 10.79 5.04 23.25
N MET A 276 11.84 5.73 22.79
CA MET A 276 12.73 6.55 23.63
C MET A 276 13.29 5.78 24.85
N GLY A 277 13.49 4.47 24.73
CA GLY A 277 13.99 3.61 25.81
C GLY A 277 12.93 3.17 26.83
N LEU A 278 11.66 3.53 26.65
CA LEU A 278 10.55 3.10 27.50
C LEU A 278 9.97 1.79 26.99
N LYS A 279 9.86 0.78 27.87
CA LYS A 279 9.28 -0.52 27.53
C LYS A 279 7.87 -0.36 26.95
N GLY A 280 7.65 -0.85 25.73
CA GLY A 280 6.37 -0.75 25.04
C GLY A 280 6.56 -0.76 23.52
N TRP A 281 5.54 -0.33 22.79
CA TRP A 281 5.61 -0.15 21.35
C TRP A 281 6.50 1.04 20.96
N GLY A 282 6.92 1.07 19.69
CA GLY A 282 7.70 2.18 19.14
C GLY A 282 6.92 3.51 19.09
N CYS A 283 7.61 4.59 18.72
CA CYS A 283 7.02 5.87 18.36
C CYS A 283 7.85 6.56 17.27
N ALA A 284 7.26 7.55 16.60
CA ALA A 284 8.02 8.44 15.72
C ALA A 284 9.11 9.16 16.55
N THR A 285 10.35 9.11 16.05
CA THR A 285 11.52 9.63 16.75
C THR A 285 11.71 11.14 16.51
N GLU A 286 12.49 11.79 17.36
CA GLU A 286 12.72 13.24 17.27
C GLU A 286 13.37 13.67 15.94
N ASP A 287 14.34 12.91 15.45
CA ASP A 287 14.99 13.13 14.16
C ASP A 287 14.03 12.96 12.97
N GLN A 288 13.04 12.06 13.06
CA GLN A 288 11.97 11.97 12.05
C GLN A 288 11.07 13.21 12.05
N ILE A 289 10.75 13.74 13.25
CA ILE A 289 9.95 14.95 13.40
C ILE A 289 10.71 16.17 12.87
N GLU A 290 12.01 16.27 13.16
CA GLU A 290 12.89 17.31 12.64
C GLU A 290 13.02 17.23 11.13
N TRP A 291 13.23 16.03 10.59
CA TRP A 291 13.22 15.79 9.15
C TRP A 291 11.89 16.24 8.53
N PHE A 292 10.74 15.82 9.08
CA PHE A 292 9.42 16.21 8.60
C PHE A 292 9.28 17.74 8.55
N LYS A 293 9.62 18.43 9.64
CA LYS A 293 9.58 19.91 9.71
C LYS A 293 10.49 20.54 8.65
N SER A 294 11.71 20.04 8.51
CA SER A 294 12.68 20.55 7.52
C SER A 294 12.16 20.41 6.08
N GLN A 295 11.53 19.28 5.76
CA GLN A 295 10.95 19.04 4.44
C GLN A 295 9.71 19.91 4.24
N ALA A 296 8.83 20.01 5.23
CA ALA A 296 7.62 20.81 5.17
C ALA A 296 7.91 22.32 5.01
N ASP A 297 9.02 22.82 5.53
CA ASP A 297 9.45 24.22 5.39
C ASP A 297 10.31 24.49 4.14
N SER A 298 10.61 23.47 3.33
CA SER A 298 11.43 23.59 2.13
C SER A 298 10.79 24.44 1.03
N ASP A 299 11.62 24.95 0.12
CA ASP A 299 11.17 25.64 -1.11
C ASP A 299 10.35 24.77 -2.06
N GLU A 300 10.18 23.47 -1.79
CA GLU A 300 9.32 22.56 -2.57
C GLU A 300 7.96 22.30 -1.90
N LEU A 301 7.90 22.28 -0.56
CA LEU A 301 6.69 21.87 0.18
C LEU A 301 6.12 22.94 1.11
N LYS A 302 6.79 24.08 1.29
CA LYS A 302 6.28 25.16 2.15
C LYS A 302 4.87 25.58 1.76
N GLY A 303 3.95 25.49 2.70
CA GLY A 303 2.53 25.81 2.51
C GLY A 303 1.70 24.72 1.80
N VAL A 304 2.30 23.59 1.41
CA VAL A 304 1.60 22.44 0.84
C VAL A 304 0.92 21.67 1.96
N GLN A 305 -0.36 21.36 1.79
CA GLN A 305 -1.11 20.59 2.77
C GLN A 305 -0.85 19.09 2.57
N GLY A 306 -0.92 18.31 3.66
CA GLY A 306 -0.65 16.88 3.58
C GLY A 306 -1.32 16.04 4.63
N ILE A 307 -1.21 14.73 4.42
CA ILE A 307 -1.71 13.67 5.32
C ILE A 307 -0.50 12.87 5.81
N VAL A 308 -0.46 12.59 7.11
CA VAL A 308 0.58 11.76 7.71
C VAL A 308 0.04 10.36 7.96
N PHE A 309 0.78 9.37 7.48
CA PHE A 309 0.59 7.94 7.74
C PHE A 309 1.68 7.48 8.70
N VAL A 310 1.24 6.95 9.83
CA VAL A 310 2.06 6.40 10.90
C VAL A 310 1.30 5.21 11.49
N HIS A 311 1.98 4.10 11.75
CA HIS A 311 1.33 2.89 12.19
C HIS A 311 0.93 2.97 13.67
N ILE A 312 1.90 3.16 14.57
CA ILE A 312 1.61 3.39 15.98
C ILE A 312 1.23 4.86 16.15
N PRO A 313 0.00 5.16 16.61
CA PRO A 313 -0.46 6.54 16.72
C PRO A 313 0.36 7.32 17.76
N LEU A 314 0.33 8.64 17.62
CA LEU A 314 0.91 9.53 18.61
C LEU A 314 0.22 9.30 19.97
N GLN A 315 1.01 9.31 21.04
CA GLN A 315 0.46 9.29 22.40
C GLN A 315 -0.28 10.62 22.65
N GLU A 316 -1.54 10.54 23.07
CA GLU A 316 -2.41 11.69 23.41
C GLU A 316 -2.35 12.07 24.89
#